data_AF-A0A8S4REL4-F1
#
_entry.id   AF-A0A8S4REL4-F1
#
_cell.length_a   1.000
_cell.length_b   1.000
_cell.length_c   1.000
_cell.angle_alpha   90.00
_cell.angle_beta   90.00
_cell.angle_gamma   90.00
#
_symmetry.space_group_name_H-M   'P 1'
#
loop_
_entity.id
_entity.type
_entity.pdbx_description
1 polymer ?
#
loop_
_entity_poly.entity_id
_entity_poly.type
_entity_poly.pdbx_seq_one_letter_code
_entity_poly.pdbx_strand_id
1 'polypeptide(L)'
;PVLLAWRKSNTGKKAIYCALYFYPILVLIHTVAAGLIYFSFPYIIIIISMMTSASHFSIKIDQTSPALLSASITNVRNLIILIGHWIIHAYGIISLTGFKELWYLTLVPAPALFYILTAQFTDPLKIHND
;
A
#
# COMPACT_ATOMS: atom_id res chain seq x y z
N PRO A 1 4.53 -48.49 -8.15
CA PRO A 1 5.86 -48.50 -8.81
C PRO A 1 6.86 -47.47 -8.26
N VAL A 2 6.50 -46.17 -8.21
CA VAL A 2 7.40 -45.08 -7.76
C VAL A 2 7.78 -45.18 -6.27
N LEU A 3 6.81 -45.51 -5.40
CA LEU A 3 7.02 -45.70 -3.95
C LEU A 3 7.95 -46.88 -3.60
N LEU A 4 7.92 -47.95 -4.40
CA LEU A 4 8.77 -49.14 -4.21
C LEU A 4 10.22 -48.90 -4.66
N ALA A 5 10.44 -48.07 -5.69
CA ALA A 5 11.78 -47.66 -6.13
C ALA A 5 12.46 -46.70 -5.14
N TRP A 6 11.68 -45.86 -4.45
CA TRP A 6 12.20 -44.93 -3.44
C TRP A 6 12.81 -45.63 -2.21
N ARG A 7 12.33 -46.83 -1.86
CA ARG A 7 12.85 -47.61 -0.72
C ARG A 7 14.25 -48.21 -0.99
N LYS A 8 14.60 -48.52 -2.24
CA LYS A 8 15.84 -49.24 -2.61
C LYS A 8 16.99 -48.32 -3.07
N SER A 9 16.78 -47.00 -3.09
CA SER A 9 17.71 -46.03 -3.67
C SER A 9 18.73 -45.47 -2.67
N ASN A 10 20.00 -45.39 -3.08
CA ASN A 10 21.11 -44.77 -2.34
C ASN A 10 20.80 -43.31 -1.96
N THR A 11 21.23 -42.86 -0.77
CA THR A 11 20.92 -41.53 -0.20
C THR A 11 21.22 -40.38 -1.16
N GLY A 12 22.33 -40.43 -1.90
CA GLY A 12 22.69 -39.40 -2.89
C GLY A 12 21.70 -39.27 -4.06
N LYS A 13 21.12 -40.38 -4.53
CA LYS A 13 20.08 -40.35 -5.58
C LYS A 13 18.80 -39.69 -5.06
N LYS A 14 18.44 -39.94 -3.80
CA LYS A 14 17.27 -39.29 -3.17
C LYS A 14 17.46 -37.77 -3.06
N ALA A 15 18.66 -37.32 -2.71
CA ALA A 15 19.00 -35.90 -2.66
C ALA A 15 18.88 -35.23 -4.04
N ILE A 16 19.37 -35.88 -5.09
CA ILE A 16 19.27 -35.38 -6.48
C ILE A 16 17.80 -35.25 -6.91
N TYR A 17 16.96 -36.27 -6.66
CA TYR A 17 15.53 -36.19 -6.98
C TYR A 17 14.80 -35.13 -6.16
N CYS A 18 15.10 -35.00 -4.86
CA CYS A 18 14.55 -33.91 -4.04
C CYS A 18 14.86 -32.54 -4.64
N ALA A 19 16.13 -32.28 -5.00
CA ALA A 19 16.53 -31.03 -5.62
C ALA A 19 15.82 -30.81 -6.97
N LEU A 20 15.73 -31.84 -7.81
CA LEU A 20 15.13 -31.77 -9.15
C LEU A 20 13.65 -31.38 -9.10
N TYR A 21 12.90 -31.80 -8.08
CA TYR A 21 11.49 -31.41 -7.91
C TYR A 21 11.34 -30.13 -7.07
N PHE A 22 12.16 -29.94 -6.04
CA PHE A 22 12.02 -28.81 -5.13
C PHE A 22 12.36 -27.47 -5.78
N TYR A 23 13.46 -27.38 -6.54
CA TYR A 23 13.86 -26.10 -7.14
C TYR A 23 12.85 -25.57 -8.15
N PRO A 24 12.30 -26.35 -9.11
CA PRO A 24 11.29 -25.84 -10.03
C PRO A 24 10.00 -25.41 -9.32
N ILE A 25 9.55 -26.15 -8.29
CA ILE A 25 8.37 -25.79 -7.51
C ILE A 25 8.62 -24.48 -6.75
N LEU A 26 9.79 -24.33 -6.12
CA LEU A 26 10.16 -23.12 -5.39
C LEU A 26 10.23 -21.91 -6.34
N VAL A 27 10.83 -22.07 -7.52
CA VAL A 27 10.89 -21.02 -8.54
C VAL A 27 9.48 -20.65 -9.02
N LEU A 28 8.61 -21.63 -9.25
CA LEU A 28 7.22 -21.38 -9.63
C LEU A 28 6.48 -20.57 -8.55
N ILE A 29 6.56 -20.99 -7.29
CA ILE A 29 5.91 -20.27 -6.18
C ILE A 29 6.48 -18.86 -6.05
N HIS A 30 7.80 -18.71 -6.09
CA HIS A 30 8.46 -17.41 -5.94
C HIS A 30 8.11 -16.45 -7.07
N THR A 31 8.16 -16.92 -8.32
CA THR A 31 7.83 -16.10 -9.50
C THR A 31 6.37 -15.69 -9.51
N VAL A 32 5.45 -16.59 -9.15
CA VAL A 32 4.02 -16.26 -9.02
C VAL A 32 3.80 -15.24 -7.90
N ALA A 33 4.38 -15.45 -6.72
CA ALA A 33 4.24 -14.53 -5.59
C ALA A 33 4.84 -13.15 -5.90
N ALA A 34 6.04 -13.10 -6.45
CA ALA A 34 6.71 -11.86 -6.85
C ALA A 34 5.94 -11.14 -7.97
N GLY A 35 5.43 -11.89 -8.95
CA GLY A 35 4.60 -11.34 -10.03
C GLY A 35 3.30 -10.73 -9.51
N LEU A 36 2.64 -11.38 -8.55
CA LEU A 36 1.42 -10.86 -7.93
C LEU A 36 1.68 -9.57 -7.15
N ILE A 37 2.77 -9.51 -6.38
CA ILE A 37 3.19 -8.31 -5.67
C ILE A 37 3.52 -7.19 -6.66
N TYR A 38 4.26 -7.48 -7.73
CA TYR A 38 4.61 -6.51 -8.75
C TYR A 38 3.37 -5.94 -9.45
N PHE A 39 2.41 -6.79 -9.80
CA PHE A 39 1.16 -6.36 -10.41
C PHE A 39 0.31 -5.50 -9.45
N SER A 40 0.26 -5.87 -8.16
CA SER A 40 -0.57 -5.20 -7.16
C SER A 40 0.08 -3.94 -6.57
N PHE A 41 1.39 -3.76 -6.77
CA PHE A 41 2.21 -2.71 -6.18
C PHE A 41 1.60 -1.30 -6.25
N PRO A 42 1.21 -0.75 -7.43
CA PRO A 42 0.65 0.60 -7.49
C PRO A 42 -0.62 0.75 -6.65
N TYR A 43 -1.49 -0.27 -6.65
CA TYR A 43 -2.73 -0.26 -5.89
C TYR A 43 -2.48 -0.28 -4.38
N ILE A 44 -1.54 -1.13 -3.93
CA ILE A 44 -1.15 -1.21 -2.51
C ILE A 44 -0.63 0.16 -2.03
N ILE A 45 0.26 0.80 -2.79
CA ILE A 45 0.82 2.11 -2.44
C ILE A 45 -0.26 3.19 -2.38
N ILE A 46 -1.15 3.25 -3.37
CA ILE A 46 -2.24 4.25 -3.40
C ILE A 46 -3.18 4.08 -2.20
N ILE A 47 -3.63 2.84 -1.92
CA ILE A 47 -4.56 2.54 -0.82
C ILE A 47 -3.92 2.83 0.53
N ILE A 48 -2.70 2.32 0.77
CA ILE A 48 -2.01 2.53 2.05
C ILE A 48 -1.73 4.02 2.26
N SER A 49 -1.23 4.72 1.25
CA SER A 49 -0.99 6.17 1.31
C SER A 49 -2.26 6.96 1.65
N MET A 50 -3.40 6.59 1.05
CA MET A 50 -4.70 7.18 1.37
C MET A 50 -5.09 6.94 2.83
N MET A 51 -4.98 5.69 3.30
CA MET A 51 -5.32 5.30 4.67
C MET A 51 -4.44 5.98 5.73
N THR A 52 -3.12 6.05 5.50
CA THR A 52 -2.19 6.68 6.43
C THR A 52 -2.35 8.20 6.44
N SER A 53 -2.66 8.82 5.29
CA SER A 53 -2.97 10.25 5.21
C SER A 53 -4.23 10.58 6.01
N ALA A 54 -5.30 9.81 5.85
CA ALA A 54 -6.53 9.96 6.63
C ALA A 54 -6.28 9.75 8.13
N SER A 55 -5.53 8.70 8.50
CA SER A 55 -5.16 8.41 9.90
C SER A 55 -4.35 9.55 10.53
N HIS A 56 -3.47 10.21 9.77
CA HIS A 56 -2.72 11.36 10.28
C HIS A 56 -3.64 12.54 10.64
N PHE A 57 -4.68 12.80 9.84
CA PHE A 57 -5.64 13.85 10.12
C PHE A 57 -6.61 13.50 11.25
N SER A 58 -6.98 12.22 11.40
CA SER A 58 -7.96 11.77 12.41
C SER A 58 -7.49 11.91 13.85
N ILE A 59 -6.18 12.04 14.07
CA ILE A 59 -5.60 12.20 15.42
C ILE A 59 -5.76 13.64 15.95
N LYS A 60 -6.08 14.60 15.08
CA LYS A 60 -6.27 16.00 15.48
C LYS A 60 -7.55 16.16 16.32
N ILE A 61 -7.47 16.97 17.37
CA ILE A 61 -8.60 17.23 18.26
C ILE A 61 -9.68 18.05 17.54
N ASP A 62 -9.27 19.10 16.82
CA ASP A 62 -10.19 19.93 16.03
C ASP A 62 -10.36 19.34 14.63
N GLN A 63 -11.55 18.77 14.38
CA GLN A 63 -11.93 18.15 13.10
C GLN A 63 -12.66 19.11 12.15
N THR A 64 -12.69 20.42 12.45
CA THR A 64 -13.26 21.40 11.53
C THR A 64 -12.35 21.61 10.32
N SER A 65 -12.95 21.75 9.13
CA SER A 65 -12.22 21.93 7.87
C SER A 65 -11.23 23.11 7.86
N PRO A 66 -11.55 24.33 8.37
CA PRO A 66 -10.58 25.41 8.41
C PRO A 66 -9.42 25.13 9.38
N ALA A 67 -9.68 24.48 10.52
CA ALA A 67 -8.63 24.17 11.49
C ALA A 67 -7.67 23.10 10.96
N LEU A 68 -8.19 22.04 10.33
CA LEU A 68 -7.38 21.01 9.69
C LEU A 68 -6.51 21.60 8.57
N LEU A 69 -7.07 22.49 7.74
CA LEU A 69 -6.34 23.18 6.68
C LEU A 69 -5.23 24.08 7.25
N SER A 70 -5.56 24.98 8.18
CA SER A 70 -4.59 25.86 8.82
C SER A 70 -3.47 25.07 9.50
N ALA A 71 -3.82 24.04 10.27
CA ALA A 71 -2.84 23.19 10.93
C ALA A 71 -1.97 22.38 9.95
N SER A 72 -2.38 22.19 8.70
CA SER A 72 -1.58 21.51 7.67
C SER A 72 -0.50 22.40 7.09
N ILE A 73 -0.72 23.72 7.06
CA ILE A 73 0.18 24.69 6.42
C ILE A 73 1.04 25.41 7.46
N THR A 74 0.48 25.71 8.64
CA THR A 74 1.18 26.47 9.69
C THR A 74 2.11 25.61 10.53
N ASN A 75 1.82 24.30 10.68
CA ASN A 75 2.67 23.39 11.43
C ASN A 75 3.64 22.65 10.51
N VAL A 76 4.93 22.94 10.66
CA VAL A 76 6.02 22.36 9.85
C VAL A 76 6.00 20.82 9.85
N ARG A 77 5.73 20.18 11.00
CA ARG A 77 5.66 18.72 11.09
C ARG A 77 4.53 18.17 10.22
N ASN A 78 3.35 18.78 10.29
CA ASN A 78 2.19 18.36 9.49
C ASN A 78 2.44 18.57 7.99
N LEU A 79 3.09 19.68 7.64
CA LEU A 79 3.45 19.99 6.26
C LEU A 79 4.42 18.95 5.70
N ILE A 80 5.47 18.59 6.44
CA ILE A 80 6.44 17.55 6.04
C ILE A 80 5.73 16.21 5.85
N ILE A 81 4.85 15.83 6.79
CA ILE A 81 4.10 14.57 6.69
C ILE A 81 3.18 14.58 5.46
N LEU A 82 2.50 15.71 5.18
CA LEU A 82 1.63 15.86 4.02
C LEU A 82 2.39 15.74 2.71
N ILE A 83 3.54 16.43 2.59
CA ILE A 83 4.42 16.34 1.42
C ILE A 83 4.92 14.90 1.23
N GLY A 84 5.32 14.22 2.31
CA GLY A 84 5.73 12.82 2.27
C GLY A 84 4.63 11.91 1.72
N HIS A 85 3.39 12.09 2.18
CA HIS A 85 2.24 11.35 1.64
C HIS A 85 2.01 11.67 0.16
N TRP A 86 2.11 12.93 -0.24
CA TRP A 86 1.95 13.34 -1.64
C TRP A 86 2.99 12.70 -2.56
N ILE A 87 4.25 12.63 -2.14
CA ILE A 87 5.32 11.99 -2.92
C ILE A 87 5.02 10.49 -3.09
N ILE A 88 4.67 9.79 -2.01
CA ILE A 88 4.34 8.36 -2.06
C ILE A 88 3.10 8.11 -2.93
N HIS A 89 2.08 8.96 -2.81
CA HIS A 89 0.84 8.84 -3.59
C HIS A 89 1.09 9.11 -5.09
N ALA A 90 1.88 10.15 -5.41
CA ALA A 90 2.29 10.46 -6.77
C ALA A 90 3.07 9.30 -7.38
N TYR A 91 3.97 8.69 -6.63
CA TYR A 91 4.70 7.51 -7.07
C TYR A 91 3.77 6.31 -7.36
N GLY A 92 2.75 6.08 -6.53
CA GLY A 92 1.72 5.07 -6.80
C GLY A 92 0.96 5.33 -8.11
N ILE A 93 0.56 6.58 -8.36
CA ILE A 93 -0.13 7.00 -9.60
C ILE A 93 0.79 6.83 -10.81
N ILE A 94 2.05 7.26 -10.72
CA ILE A 94 3.04 7.12 -11.79
C ILE A 94 3.27 5.64 -12.10
N SER A 95 3.43 4.80 -11.06
CA SER A 95 3.60 3.36 -11.22
C SER A 95 2.39 2.69 -11.88
N LEU A 96 1.18 3.23 -11.69
CA LEU A 96 -0.04 2.71 -12.32
C LEU A 96 -0.18 3.16 -13.78
N THR A 97 0.14 4.42 -14.07
CA THR A 97 -0.14 5.08 -15.35
C THR A 97 1.04 5.04 -16.33
N GLY A 98 2.24 4.68 -15.86
CA GLY A 98 3.43 4.52 -16.68
C GLY A 98 3.85 5.79 -17.42
N PHE A 99 3.74 6.96 -16.77
CA PHE A 99 4.04 8.30 -17.32
C PHE A 99 3.21 8.73 -18.56
N LYS A 100 2.23 7.93 -19.00
CA LYS A 100 1.41 8.26 -20.18
C LYS A 100 0.47 9.43 -19.94
N GLU A 101 -0.08 9.50 -18.73
CA GLU A 101 -1.19 10.39 -18.39
C GLU A 101 -0.84 11.22 -17.14
N LEU A 102 0.05 12.20 -17.31
CA LEU A 102 0.60 12.99 -16.20
C LEU A 102 -0.47 13.83 -15.47
N TRP A 103 -1.62 14.07 -16.09
CA TRP A 103 -2.73 14.79 -15.47
C TRP A 103 -3.30 14.07 -14.26
N TYR A 104 -3.16 12.75 -14.13
CA TYR A 104 -3.57 12.04 -12.92
C TYR A 104 -2.82 12.50 -11.67
N LEU A 105 -1.66 13.17 -11.79
CA LEU A 105 -0.98 13.75 -10.63
C LEU A 105 -1.79 14.87 -9.95
N THR A 106 -2.78 15.46 -10.61
CA THR A 106 -3.70 16.39 -9.93
C THR A 106 -4.56 15.70 -8.87
N LEU A 107 -4.62 14.37 -8.86
CA LEU A 107 -5.29 13.56 -7.84
C LEU A 107 -4.44 13.36 -6.58
N VAL A 108 -3.15 13.70 -6.60
CA VAL A 108 -2.25 13.58 -5.44
C VAL A 108 -2.78 14.26 -4.18
N PRO A 109 -3.27 15.52 -4.22
CA PRO A 109 -3.85 16.16 -3.05
C PRO A 109 -5.26 15.67 -2.72
N ALA A 110 -5.91 14.88 -3.60
CA ALA A 110 -7.32 14.52 -3.45
C ALA A 110 -7.63 13.78 -2.14
N PRO A 111 -6.84 12.80 -1.67
CA PRO A 111 -7.09 12.14 -0.37
C PRO A 111 -7.11 13.12 0.80
N ALA A 112 -6.16 14.06 0.85
CA ALA A 112 -6.05 15.04 1.91
C ALA A 112 -7.20 16.06 1.85
N LEU A 113 -7.50 16.58 0.65
CA LEU A 113 -8.62 17.51 0.44
C LEU A 113 -9.96 16.86 0.78
N PHE A 114 -10.17 15.62 0.32
CA PHE A 114 -11.38 14.86 0.61
C PHE A 114 -11.56 14.71 2.12
N TYR A 115 -10.52 14.26 2.84
CA TYR A 115 -10.58 14.14 4.30
C TYR A 115 -10.90 15.47 4.97
N ILE A 116 -10.17 16.55 4.65
CA ILE A 116 -10.35 17.87 5.28
C ILE A 116 -11.78 18.40 5.09
N LEU A 117 -12.37 18.18 3.91
CA LEU A 117 -13.72 18.64 3.59
C LEU A 117 -14.80 17.82 4.30
N THR A 118 -14.58 16.51 4.48
CA THR A 118 -15.61 15.60 5.00
C THR A 118 -15.51 15.32 6.50
N ALA A 119 -14.33 15.49 7.11
CA ALA A 119 -14.04 15.07 8.50
C ALA A 119 -15.04 15.62 9.52
N GLN A 120 -15.46 16.88 9.34
CA GLN A 120 -16.41 17.54 10.23
C GLN A 120 -17.81 16.91 10.29
N PHE A 121 -18.20 16.13 9.27
CA PHE A 121 -19.49 15.44 9.20
C PHE A 121 -19.41 14.02 9.78
N THR A 122 -18.19 13.52 9.99
CA THR A 122 -17.91 12.19 10.55
C THR A 122 -17.40 12.27 11.99
N ASP A 123 -17.42 13.46 12.60
CA ASP A 123 -16.97 13.69 13.97
C ASP A 123 -17.96 13.07 14.98
N PRO A 124 -17.56 12.05 15.75
CA PRO A 124 -18.46 11.39 16.71
C PRO A 124 -18.94 12.32 17.81
N LEU A 125 -18.21 13.39 18.12
CA LEU A 125 -18.59 14.36 19.15
C LEU A 125 -19.81 15.19 18.73
N LYS A 126 -20.06 15.36 17.43
CA LYS A 126 -21.27 16.05 16.95
C LYS A 126 -22.50 15.15 16.95
N ILE A 127 -22.32 13.83 16.87
CA ILE A 127 -23.42 12.86 16.76
C ILE A 127 -24.13 12.63 18.11
N HIS A 128 -23.44 12.82 19.24
CA HIS A 128 -23.99 12.55 20.58
C HIS A 128 -24.57 13.78 21.28
N ASN A 129 -24.52 14.96 20.66
CA ASN A 129 -24.96 16.23 21.26
C ASN A 129 -26.30 16.76 20.70
N ASP A 130 -26.96 15.99 19.84
CA ASP A 130 -28.34 16.18 19.36
C ASP A 130 -29.27 15.14 20.01
#